data_AF-A0A8B7WGH4-F1
#
_entry.id   AF-A0A8B7WGH4-F1
#
_cell.length_a   1.000
_cell.length_b   1.000
_cell.length_c   1.000
_cell.angle_alpha   90.00
_cell.angle_beta   90.00
_cell.angle_gamma   90.00
#
_symmetry.space_group_name_H-M   'P 1'
#
loop_
_entity.id
_entity.type
_entity.pdbx_description
1 polymer ?
#
loop_
_entity_poly.entity_id
_entity_poly.type
_entity_poly.pdbx_seq_one_letter_code
_entity_poly.pdbx_strand_id
1 'polypeptide(L)'
;MPWPRPLAALLLLCGVCAVRCDTPANCTYPDLLGTWVFQVGRGGAQRDINCSVLGPSEKKVVVHLKKLNTAYDNLGNYGHFTIIYNQGFEIVLNDYKWFAFFKDVIDFLSQLFTQLGTVGIYDLPHLRNKLVIT
;
A
#
# COMPACT_ATOMS: atom_id res chain seq x y z
N MET A 1 -33.31 13.27 38.62
CA MET A 1 -32.59 14.50 38.19
C MET A 1 -32.42 14.44 36.68
N PRO A 2 -33.07 15.32 35.89
CA PRO A 2 -33.01 15.26 34.44
C PRO A 2 -31.76 16.00 33.94
N TRP A 3 -30.93 15.31 33.14
CA TRP A 3 -29.72 15.86 32.53
C TRP A 3 -30.06 17.08 31.65
N PRO A 4 -29.27 18.18 31.68
CA PRO A 4 -29.53 19.32 30.81
C PRO A 4 -29.40 18.91 29.35
N ARG A 5 -30.51 18.92 28.62
CA ARG A 5 -30.63 18.66 27.18
C ARG A 5 -29.60 19.39 26.28
N PRO A 6 -29.14 20.63 26.57
CA PRO A 6 -28.15 21.27 25.68
C PRO A 6 -26.75 20.64 25.72
N LEU A 7 -26.38 19.95 26.81
CA LEU A 7 -25.05 19.32 26.93
C LEU A 7 -24.94 18.07 26.03
N ALA A 8 -26.03 17.31 25.89
CA ALA A 8 -26.07 16.14 25.02
C ALA A 8 -25.96 16.52 23.53
N ALA A 9 -26.58 17.63 23.12
CA ALA A 9 -26.51 18.13 21.74
C ALA A 9 -25.11 18.64 21.35
N LEU A 10 -24.37 19.22 22.29
CA LEU A 10 -23.01 19.72 22.05
C LEU A 10 -22.00 18.57 21.90
N LEU A 11 -22.15 17.48 22.67
CA LEU A 11 -21.36 16.26 22.55
C LEU A 11 -21.56 15.55 21.19
N LEU A 12 -22.77 15.60 20.63
CA LEU A 12 -23.10 15.05 19.31
C LEU A 12 -22.44 15.83 18.16
N LEU A 13 -22.28 17.16 18.29
CA LEU A 13 -21.65 18.00 17.27
C LEU A 13 -20.12 17.93 17.29
N CYS A 14 -19.50 17.68 18.44
CA CYS A 14 -18.04 17.49 18.54
C CYS A 14 -17.55 16.10 18.10
N GLY A 15 -18.44 15.12 17.93
CA GLY A 15 -18.08 13.73 17.61
C GLY A 15 -17.84 13.44 16.11
N VAL A 16 -18.05 14.41 15.22
CA VAL A 16 -17.86 14.22 13.78
C VAL A 16 -16.39 14.48 13.42
N CYS A 17 -15.50 13.60 13.86
CA CYS A 17 -14.16 13.54 13.26
C CYS A 17 -14.34 13.16 11.79
N ALA A 18 -13.77 13.96 10.88
CA ALA A 18 -13.68 13.59 9.48
C ALA A 18 -12.76 12.36 9.36
N VAL A 19 -13.35 11.16 9.38
CA VAL A 19 -12.61 9.92 9.13
C VAL A 19 -12.33 9.86 7.64
N ARG A 20 -11.07 10.06 7.25
CA ARG A 20 -10.64 9.70 5.90
C ARG A 20 -10.44 8.19 5.88
N CYS A 21 -11.38 7.49 5.27
CA CYS A 21 -11.34 6.03 5.16
C CYS A 21 -10.42 5.55 4.03
N ASP A 22 -10.19 6.40 3.02
CA ASP A 22 -9.35 6.07 1.86
C ASP A 22 -7.95 6.67 1.99
N THR A 23 -6.95 5.94 1.49
CA THR A 23 -5.63 6.50 1.26
C THR A 23 -5.69 7.49 0.09
N PRO A 24 -4.83 8.52 0.04
CA PRO A 24 -4.87 9.48 -1.06
C PRO A 24 -4.33 8.93 -2.39
N ALA A 25 -3.90 7.66 -2.43
CA ALA A 25 -3.47 6.99 -3.64
C ALA A 25 -4.61 6.85 -4.66
N ASN A 26 -4.27 7.01 -5.94
CA ASN A 26 -5.19 6.85 -7.07
C ASN A 26 -4.50 6.13 -8.24
N CYS A 27 -3.97 4.93 -7.98
CA CYS A 27 -3.25 4.15 -8.99
C CYS A 27 -4.20 3.31 -9.86
N THR A 28 -3.79 3.03 -11.09
CA THR A 28 -4.58 2.26 -12.05
C THR A 28 -4.09 0.80 -12.18
N TYR A 29 -4.89 -0.06 -12.82
CA TYR A 29 -4.49 -1.44 -13.07
C TYR A 29 -3.21 -1.58 -13.93
N PRO A 30 -3.02 -0.84 -15.04
CA PRO A 30 -1.76 -0.85 -15.78
C PRO A 30 -0.56 -0.47 -14.92
N ASP A 31 -0.76 0.42 -13.94
CA ASP A 31 0.29 0.78 -13.00
C ASP A 31 0.71 -0.46 -12.19
N LEU A 32 -0.20 -1.32 -11.75
CA LEU A 32 0.14 -2.53 -10.98
C LEU A 32 1.00 -3.55 -11.77
N LEU A 33 0.91 -3.58 -13.10
CA LEU A 33 1.58 -4.58 -13.92
C LEU A 33 3.11 -4.40 -13.94
N GLY A 34 3.82 -5.52 -14.13
CA GLY A 34 5.28 -5.54 -14.27
C GLY A 34 5.98 -6.29 -13.15
N THR A 35 7.24 -5.93 -12.91
CA THR A 35 8.12 -6.63 -11.96
C THR A 35 8.21 -5.86 -10.66
N TRP A 36 7.94 -6.53 -9.55
CA TRP A 36 7.99 -6.01 -8.19
C TRP A 36 9.09 -6.67 -7.38
N VAL A 37 9.70 -5.88 -6.49
CA VAL A 37 10.73 -6.30 -5.56
C VAL A 37 10.23 -6.05 -4.15
N PHE A 38 9.98 -7.12 -3.41
CA PHE A 38 9.58 -7.08 -2.01
C PHE A 38 10.81 -7.25 -1.12
N GLN A 39 11.08 -6.25 -0.30
CA GLN A 39 12.06 -6.30 0.77
C GLN A 39 11.35 -6.74 2.04
N VAL A 40 11.57 -7.98 2.45
CA VAL A 40 10.87 -8.63 3.56
C VAL A 40 11.74 -8.59 4.81
N GLY A 41 11.16 -8.16 5.93
CA GLY A 41 11.76 -8.17 7.26
C GLY A 41 11.85 -9.58 7.84
N ARG A 42 12.01 -9.66 9.17
CA ARG A 42 12.21 -10.93 9.86
C ARG A 42 10.97 -11.82 9.78
N GLY A 43 11.13 -13.01 9.23
CA GLY A 43 10.04 -13.99 9.13
C GLY A 43 9.64 -14.60 10.47
N GLY A 44 8.44 -15.18 10.53
CA GLY A 44 7.93 -15.91 11.70
C GLY A 44 7.25 -15.05 12.77
N ALA A 45 6.99 -13.78 12.46
CA ALA A 45 6.19 -12.92 13.32
C ALA A 45 4.73 -13.38 13.38
N GLN A 46 4.09 -13.13 14.52
CA GLN A 46 2.66 -13.38 14.70
C GLN A 46 1.83 -12.22 14.11
N ARG A 47 0.51 -12.40 14.06
CA ARG A 47 -0.45 -11.43 13.51
C ARG A 47 -0.46 -10.05 14.20
N ASP A 48 0.17 -9.94 15.37
CA ASP A 48 0.32 -8.72 16.17
C ASP A 48 1.59 -7.92 15.82
N ILE A 49 2.30 -8.29 14.74
CA ILE A 49 3.44 -7.54 14.25
C ILE A 49 3.07 -6.08 13.90
N ASN A 50 3.92 -5.16 14.34
CA ASN A 50 3.78 -3.74 14.05
C ASN A 50 4.56 -3.37 12.77
N CYS A 51 3.89 -3.43 11.61
CA CYS A 51 4.48 -3.03 10.33
C CYS A 51 4.72 -1.51 10.20
N SER A 52 4.28 -0.69 11.17
CA SER A 52 4.58 0.75 11.20
C SER A 52 6.01 1.04 11.66
N VAL A 53 6.63 0.11 12.40
CA VAL A 53 8.04 0.19 12.79
C VAL A 53 8.87 -0.66 11.84
N LEU A 54 9.39 -0.01 10.79
CA LEU A 54 10.20 -0.68 9.78
C LEU A 54 11.56 -1.10 10.37
N GLY A 55 11.73 -2.39 10.59
CA GLY A 55 13.02 -3.03 10.87
C GLY A 55 13.89 -3.23 9.62
N PRO A 56 15.09 -3.81 9.77
CA PRO A 56 15.95 -4.14 8.64
C PRO A 56 15.30 -5.21 7.74
N SER A 57 15.40 -5.03 6.42
CA SER A 57 15.00 -6.05 5.46
C SER A 57 16.02 -7.19 5.42
N GLU A 58 15.58 -8.42 5.63
CA GLU A 58 16.45 -9.61 5.63
C GLU A 58 16.38 -10.38 4.31
N LYS A 59 15.26 -10.30 3.59
CA LYS A 59 15.00 -11.08 2.37
C LYS A 59 14.52 -10.22 1.23
N LYS A 60 14.77 -10.67 0.00
CA LYS A 60 14.30 -10.05 -1.24
C LYS A 60 13.51 -11.07 -2.04
N VAL A 61 12.27 -10.74 -2.38
CA VAL A 61 11.39 -11.56 -3.23
C VAL A 61 11.08 -10.78 -4.49
N VAL A 62 11.19 -11.41 -5.65
CA VAL A 62 10.85 -10.81 -6.94
C VAL A 62 9.58 -11.47 -7.46
N VAL A 63 8.58 -10.66 -7.78
CA VAL A 63 7.27 -11.12 -8.26
C VAL A 63 6.93 -10.39 -9.55
N HIS A 64 6.43 -11.13 -10.53
CA HIS A 64 6.00 -10.61 -11.82
C HIS A 64 4.49 -10.68 -11.93
N LEU A 65 3.86 -9.55 -12.27
CA LEU A 65 2.41 -9.42 -12.42
C LEU A 65 2.06 -9.22 -13.89
N LYS A 66 1.31 -10.18 -14.45
CA LYS A 66 0.90 -10.18 -15.86
C LYS A 66 -0.62 -10.18 -15.97
N LYS A 67 -1.12 -9.41 -16.93
CA LYS A 67 -2.54 -9.41 -17.30
C LYS A 67 -3.05 -10.83 -17.60
N LEU A 68 -4.23 -11.24 -17.15
CA LEU A 68 -5.27 -10.50 -16.41
C LEU A 68 -5.12 -10.51 -14.89
N ASN A 69 -4.57 -11.57 -14.31
CA ASN A 69 -4.44 -11.72 -12.87
C ASN A 69 -3.36 -12.75 -12.51
N THR A 70 -2.34 -12.93 -13.34
CA THR A 70 -1.30 -13.95 -13.14
C THR A 70 -0.12 -13.36 -12.39
N ALA A 71 0.23 -13.96 -11.27
CA ALA A 71 1.47 -13.68 -10.54
C ALA A 71 2.44 -14.86 -10.68
N TYR A 72 3.73 -14.60 -10.84
CA TYR A 72 4.76 -15.63 -10.83
C TYR A 72 6.08 -15.12 -10.26
N ASP A 73 6.92 -16.03 -9.76
CA ASP A 73 8.27 -15.72 -9.27
C ASP A 73 9.37 -16.33 -10.15
N ASN A 74 10.62 -16.07 -9.79
CA ASN A 74 11.79 -16.62 -10.49
C ASN A 74 12.03 -18.11 -10.23
N LEU A 75 11.28 -18.72 -9.29
CA LEU A 75 11.38 -20.14 -8.96
C LEU A 75 10.39 -21.00 -9.77
N GLY A 76 9.54 -20.37 -10.58
CA GLY A 76 8.54 -21.04 -11.41
C GLY A 76 7.22 -21.29 -10.68
N ASN A 77 6.99 -20.65 -9.53
CA ASN A 77 5.70 -20.69 -8.87
C ASN A 77 4.72 -19.75 -9.56
N TYR A 78 3.45 -20.15 -9.61
CA TYR A 78 2.36 -19.37 -10.17
C TYR A 78 1.26 -19.14 -9.13
N GLY A 79 0.57 -18.03 -9.28
CA GLY A 79 -0.53 -17.63 -8.43
C GLY A 79 -1.35 -16.52 -9.06
N HIS A 80 -2.09 -15.80 -8.23
CA HIS A 80 -3.02 -14.77 -8.68
C HIS A 80 -2.82 -13.45 -7.96
N PHE A 81 -3.21 -12.36 -8.61
CA PHE A 81 -3.28 -11.04 -7.97
C PHE A 81 -4.57 -10.32 -8.31
N THR A 82 -4.96 -9.39 -7.45
CA THR A 82 -6.06 -8.47 -7.70
C THR A 82 -5.67 -7.07 -7.27
N ILE A 83 -6.10 -6.07 -8.04
CA ILE A 83 -6.05 -4.68 -7.59
C ILE A 83 -7.24 -4.43 -6.64
N ILE A 84 -7.02 -3.63 -5.61
CA ILE A 84 -8.05 -3.18 -4.68
C ILE A 84 -8.37 -1.74 -5.05
N TYR A 85 -9.38 -1.60 -5.92
CA TYR A 85 -9.81 -0.33 -6.51
C TYR A 85 -8.63 0.46 -7.08
N ASN A 86 -8.22 1.55 -6.43
CA ASN A 86 -7.06 2.38 -6.76
C ASN A 86 -6.08 2.52 -5.58
N GLN A 87 -6.31 1.75 -4.50
CA GLN A 87 -5.70 1.93 -3.18
C GLN A 87 -4.49 1.02 -2.98
N GLY A 88 -4.55 -0.20 -3.50
CA GLY A 88 -3.53 -1.21 -3.26
C GLY A 88 -3.77 -2.48 -4.06
N PHE A 89 -3.15 -3.56 -3.62
CA PHE A 89 -3.25 -4.86 -4.27
C PHE A 89 -3.10 -6.01 -3.30
N GLU A 90 -3.63 -7.17 -3.67
CA GLU A 90 -3.39 -8.45 -3.02
C GLU A 90 -2.77 -9.43 -4.03
N ILE A 91 -1.75 -10.18 -3.61
CA ILE A 91 -1.14 -11.26 -4.40
C ILE A 91 -1.15 -12.53 -3.56
N VAL A 92 -1.60 -13.63 -4.14
CA VAL A 92 -1.52 -14.97 -3.57
C VAL A 92 -0.55 -15.79 -4.41
N LEU A 93 0.60 -16.17 -3.83
CA LEU A 93 1.68 -16.87 -4.54
C LEU A 93 2.49 -17.73 -3.56
N ASN A 94 2.75 -18.99 -3.93
CA ASN A 94 3.55 -19.94 -3.17
C ASN A 94 3.08 -20.08 -1.69
N ASP A 95 1.76 -20.20 -1.48
CA ASP A 95 1.10 -20.25 -0.17
C ASP A 95 1.27 -19.01 0.74
N TYR A 96 1.80 -17.91 0.20
CA TYR A 96 1.84 -16.61 0.88
C TYR A 96 0.81 -15.64 0.29
N LYS A 97 0.27 -14.78 1.15
CA LYS A 97 -0.55 -13.63 0.76
C LYS A 97 0.21 -12.34 1.01
N TRP A 98 0.31 -11.51 -0.02
CA TRP A 98 0.96 -10.20 0.01
C TRP A 98 -0.11 -9.13 -0.13
N PHE A 99 -0.11 -8.15 0.76
CA PHE A 99 -1.03 -7.03 0.72
C PHE A 99 -0.28 -5.74 1.02
N ALA A 100 -0.52 -4.71 0.22
CA ALA A 100 -0.01 -3.37 0.46
C ALA A 100 -0.88 -2.31 -0.21
N PHE A 101 -0.92 -1.14 0.42
CA PHE A 101 -1.36 0.09 -0.24
C PHE A 101 -0.28 0.62 -1.17
N PHE A 102 -0.69 1.29 -2.25
CA PHE A 102 0.25 2.05 -3.06
C PHE A 102 0.85 3.19 -2.25
N LYS A 103 2.12 3.48 -2.47
CA LYS A 103 2.77 4.63 -1.83
C LYS A 103 2.13 5.91 -2.35
N ASP A 104 1.55 6.69 -1.44
CA ASP A 104 0.99 7.99 -1.74
C ASP A 104 2.08 9.07 -1.88
N VAL A 105 1.85 10.01 -2.79
CA VAL A 105 2.77 11.09 -3.16
C VAL A 105 2.36 12.36 -2.41
N ILE A 106 2.26 12.28 -1.08
CA ILE A 106 2.23 13.46 -0.19
C ILE A 106 3.56 13.56 0.57
N ASP A 107 4.65 13.15 -0.07
CA ASP A 107 6.00 13.57 0.30
C ASP A 107 6.21 14.92 -0.43
N PHE A 108 6.16 16.04 0.30
CA PHE A 108 6.15 17.43 -0.21
C PHE A 108 7.20 17.70 -1.32
N LEU A 109 8.32 16.97 -1.31
CA LEU A 109 9.38 17.05 -2.31
C LEU A 109 8.98 16.44 -3.67
N SER A 110 8.16 15.40 -3.71
CA SER A 110 7.73 14.77 -4.96
C SER A 110 6.71 15.62 -5.73
N GLN A 111 5.90 16.42 -5.03
CA GLN A 111 5.02 17.41 -5.69
C GLN A 111 5.83 18.53 -6.35
N LEU A 112 6.93 18.96 -5.73
CA LEU A 112 7.84 19.95 -6.30
C LEU A 112 8.42 19.46 -7.64
N PHE A 113 8.93 18.23 -7.71
CA PHE A 113 9.46 17.66 -8.96
C PHE A 113 8.39 17.44 -10.03
N THR A 114 7.15 17.14 -9.62
CA THR A 114 6.01 17.02 -10.55
C THR A 114 5.57 18.39 -11.09
N GLN A 115 5.59 19.45 -10.27
CA GLN A 115 5.27 20.82 -10.70
C GLN A 115 6.38 21.46 -11.55
N LEU A 116 7.64 21.13 -11.31
CA LEU A 116 8.78 21.59 -12.12
C LEU A 116 8.94 20.80 -13.43
N GLY A 117 8.15 19.75 -13.67
CA GLY A 117 8.15 18.99 -14.92
C GLY A 117 9.46 18.26 -15.22
N THR A 118 10.33 18.07 -14.22
CA THR A 118 11.69 17.58 -14.45
C THR A 118 11.81 16.06 -14.47
N VAL A 119 11.01 15.31 -13.71
CA VAL A 119 10.93 13.83 -13.75
C VAL A 119 9.60 13.40 -13.08
N GLY A 120 8.73 12.66 -13.77
CA GLY A 120 7.56 12.05 -13.14
C GLY A 120 7.92 10.74 -12.43
N ILE A 121 7.24 10.34 -11.35
CA ILE A 121 7.39 8.99 -10.77
C ILE A 121 7.07 7.90 -11.82
N TYR A 122 6.25 8.22 -12.82
CA TYR A 122 5.99 7.38 -13.98
C TYR A 122 7.25 7.08 -14.83
N ASP A 123 8.30 7.91 -14.73
CA ASP A 123 9.58 7.74 -15.43
C ASP A 123 10.58 6.86 -14.65
N LEU A 124 10.26 6.44 -13.42
CA LEU A 124 11.15 5.66 -12.53
C LEU A 124 10.48 4.36 -12.02
N PRO A 125 10.22 3.38 -12.92
CA PRO A 125 9.55 2.12 -12.55
C PRO A 125 10.31 1.33 -11.46
N HIS A 126 11.64 1.49 -11.36
CA HIS A 126 12.48 0.83 -10.36
C HIS A 126 12.26 1.32 -8.92
N LEU A 127 11.86 2.59 -8.74
CA LEU A 127 11.51 3.13 -7.42
C LEU A 127 10.07 2.83 -7.04
N ARG A 128 9.19 2.76 -8.04
CA ARG A 128 7.76 2.51 -7.87
C ARG A 128 7.46 1.08 -7.41
N ASN A 129 8.13 0.10 -8.00
CA ASN A 129 7.81 -1.32 -7.78
C ASN A 129 8.63 -1.97 -6.64
N LYS A 130 9.12 -1.16 -5.71
CA LYS A 130 9.86 -1.63 -4.53
C LYS A 130 8.98 -1.47 -3.29
N LEU A 131 8.65 -2.59 -2.67
CA LEU A 131 7.82 -2.63 -1.46
C LEU A 131 8.66 -3.12 -0.28
N VAL A 132 8.54 -2.46 0.87
CA VAL A 132 9.15 -2.92 2.12
C VAL A 132 8.03 -3.49 2.99
N ILE A 133 8.20 -4.73 3.43
CA ILE A 133 7.25 -5.50 4.23
C ILE A 133 8.01 -6.00 5.44
N THR A 134 7.56 -5.73 6.65
CA THR A 134 8.20 -6.21 7.88
C THR A 134 7.26 -7.05 8.70
#